data_AF-A0A941RZL8-F1
#
_entry.id   AF-A0A941RZL8-F1
#
_cell.length_a   1.000
_cell.length_b   1.000
_cell.length_c   1.000
_cell.angle_alpha   90.00
_cell.angle_beta   90.00
_cell.angle_gamma   90.00
#
_symmetry.space_group_name_H-M   'P 1'
#
loop_
_entity.id
_entity.type
_entity.pdbx_description
1 polymer ?
#
loop_
_entity_poly.entity_id
_entity_poly.type
_entity_poly.pdbx_seq_one_letter_code
_entity_poly.pdbx_strand_id
1 'polypeptide(L)'
;MFKPFTLFLSLLIVGSAGAATWADPEPETLLPSTPAGHFLVHEELWNDLSDEPGNHLERARSAFLAIDLKEAADQMRKAAIYLRISSGQAAENSRQALLKSAHELEELAHRVENGTVKSVHELDSSFARALHALSHHHWVLAERSWRARQNEKAGKQLRAAANTLEQSAARTGHALQTATTAVAKETRLVAGKLVEGTGFVVDEIGKGFAKFGQQVETVGKGIEPAAPAAARNATAPRK
;
A
#
# COMPACT_ATOMS: atom_id res chain seq x y z
N MET A 1 2.81 -51.52 31.86
CA MET A 1 1.34 -51.75 31.92
C MET A 1 0.72 -50.90 30.81
N PHE A 2 -0.17 -51.50 30.02
CA PHE A 2 -0.74 -51.07 28.73
C PHE A 2 0.07 -51.35 27.46
N LYS A 3 -0.67 -51.86 26.47
CA LYS A 3 -0.35 -52.90 25.47
C LYS A 3 0.03 -52.32 24.09
N PRO A 4 0.77 -53.06 23.24
CA PRO A 4 0.93 -52.75 21.82
C PRO A 4 -0.32 -53.16 21.02
N PHE A 5 -0.70 -52.35 20.02
CA PHE A 5 -1.77 -52.69 19.07
C PHE A 5 -1.15 -53.11 17.75
N THR A 6 -1.45 -54.35 17.36
CA THR A 6 -1.02 -55.00 16.12
C THR A 6 -2.05 -54.76 15.01
N LEU A 7 -1.52 -54.52 13.80
CA LEU A 7 -2.10 -54.56 12.45
C LEU A 7 -3.55 -55.04 12.26
N PHE A 8 -4.25 -54.39 11.31
CA PHE A 8 -4.90 -55.13 10.21
C PHE A 8 -4.81 -54.36 8.89
N LEU A 9 -4.07 -54.94 7.95
CA LEU A 9 -4.07 -54.67 6.53
C LEU A 9 -5.25 -55.44 5.92
N SER A 10 -6.21 -54.76 5.32
CA SER A 10 -7.24 -55.39 4.49
C SER A 10 -7.27 -54.71 3.14
N LEU A 11 -6.57 -55.34 2.19
CA LEU A 11 -6.70 -55.14 0.76
C LEU A 11 -8.00 -55.83 0.31
N LEU A 12 -8.92 -55.09 -0.28
CA LEU A 12 -10.08 -55.67 -0.97
C LEU A 12 -10.17 -55.03 -2.35
N ILE A 13 -9.69 -55.77 -3.34
CA ILE A 13 -9.90 -55.51 -4.76
C ILE A 13 -11.21 -56.21 -5.11
N VAL A 14 -12.26 -55.44 -5.42
CA VAL A 14 -13.42 -55.92 -6.16
C VAL A 14 -13.42 -55.18 -7.48
N GLY A 15 -13.18 -55.93 -8.56
CA GLY A 15 -13.44 -55.47 -9.91
C GLY A 15 -14.94 -55.54 -10.20
N SER A 16 -15.48 -54.44 -10.71
CA SER A 16 -16.80 -54.38 -11.32
C SER A 16 -16.65 -53.66 -12.66
N ALA A 17 -16.95 -54.36 -13.75
CA ALA A 17 -17.15 -53.77 -15.06
C ALA A 17 -18.43 -52.92 -15.04
N GLY A 18 -18.38 -51.69 -15.55
CA GLY A 18 -19.53 -50.82 -15.64
C GLY A 18 -19.27 -49.61 -16.53
N ALA A 19 -19.97 -49.58 -17.67
CA ALA A 19 -20.35 -48.44 -18.50
C ALA A 19 -19.35 -47.30 -18.75
N ALA A 20 -19.11 -47.01 -20.03
CA ALA A 20 -18.59 -45.73 -20.48
C ALA A 20 -19.52 -44.59 -20.02
N THR A 21 -19.20 -43.99 -18.87
CA THR A 21 -19.77 -42.72 -18.45
C THR A 21 -19.05 -41.62 -19.21
N TRP A 22 -19.82 -40.89 -19.99
CA TRP A 22 -19.43 -39.60 -20.52
C TRP A 22 -19.00 -38.77 -19.31
N ALA A 23 -17.72 -38.41 -19.24
CA ALA A 23 -17.25 -37.50 -18.21
C ALA A 23 -18.00 -36.19 -18.40
N ASP A 24 -18.86 -35.84 -17.44
CA ASP A 24 -19.36 -34.48 -17.32
C ASP A 24 -18.13 -33.55 -17.33
N PRO A 25 -18.12 -32.47 -18.14
CA PRO A 25 -17.09 -31.46 -18.00
C PRO A 25 -17.12 -30.96 -16.55
N GLU A 26 -15.95 -30.90 -15.91
CA GLU A 26 -15.82 -30.28 -14.58
C GLU A 26 -16.59 -28.96 -14.60
N PRO A 27 -17.41 -28.66 -13.56
CA PRO A 27 -18.09 -27.38 -13.50
C PRO A 27 -17.02 -26.30 -13.52
N GLU A 28 -16.96 -25.55 -14.62
CA GLU A 28 -16.24 -24.28 -14.69
C GLU A 28 -16.58 -23.55 -13.39
N THR A 29 -15.56 -23.31 -12.57
CA THR A 29 -15.69 -22.55 -11.34
C THR A 29 -16.27 -21.20 -11.72
N LEU A 30 -17.59 -21.06 -11.56
CA LEU A 30 -18.35 -19.86 -11.86
C LEU A 30 -17.74 -18.74 -11.03
N LEU A 31 -16.95 -17.89 -11.69
CA LEU A 31 -16.48 -16.66 -11.07
C LEU A 31 -17.73 -15.91 -10.59
N PRO A 32 -17.74 -15.40 -9.35
CA PRO A 32 -18.90 -14.69 -8.82
C PRO A 32 -19.27 -13.54 -9.75
N SER A 33 -20.50 -13.56 -10.27
CA SER A 33 -21.00 -12.54 -11.19
C SER A 33 -20.95 -11.18 -10.50
N THR A 34 -20.14 -10.26 -11.03
CA THR A 34 -19.94 -8.94 -10.43
C THR A 34 -21.24 -8.14 -10.56
N PRO A 35 -21.76 -7.51 -9.48
CA PRO A 35 -22.95 -6.68 -9.59
C PRO A 35 -22.78 -5.56 -10.60
N ALA A 36 -23.86 -5.14 -11.26
CA ALA A 36 -23.82 -4.05 -12.24
C ALA A 36 -23.17 -2.79 -11.64
N GLY A 37 -22.23 -2.20 -12.37
CA GLY A 37 -21.44 -1.04 -11.92
C GLY A 37 -20.21 -1.36 -11.06
N HIS A 38 -19.90 -2.64 -10.83
CA HIS A 38 -18.69 -3.07 -10.12
C HIS A 38 -17.73 -3.74 -11.10
N PHE A 39 -16.44 -3.42 -10.98
CA PHE A 39 -15.37 -4.09 -11.72
C PHE A 39 -14.57 -4.94 -10.75
N LEU A 40 -14.37 -6.22 -11.08
CA LEU A 40 -13.47 -7.10 -10.33
C LEU A 40 -12.04 -6.77 -10.78
N VAL A 41 -11.26 -6.14 -9.91
CA VAL A 41 -9.82 -5.96 -10.13
C VAL A 41 -9.10 -7.12 -9.45
N HIS A 42 -8.40 -7.94 -10.24
CA HIS A 42 -7.56 -8.99 -9.68
C HIS A 42 -6.45 -8.36 -8.84
N GLU A 43 -6.21 -8.91 -7.64
CA GLU A 43 -5.22 -8.39 -6.68
C GLU A 43 -3.80 -8.32 -7.28
N GLU A 44 -3.47 -9.22 -8.20
CA GLU A 44 -2.20 -9.23 -8.92
C GLU A 44 -2.01 -7.95 -9.75
N LEU A 45 -3.05 -7.51 -10.47
CA LEU A 45 -3.03 -6.27 -11.24
C LEU A 45 -2.86 -5.05 -10.32
N TRP A 46 -3.40 -5.10 -9.10
CA TRP A 46 -3.26 -4.02 -8.13
C TRP A 46 -1.82 -3.86 -7.63
N ASN A 47 -1.05 -4.96 -7.53
CA ASN A 47 0.36 -4.89 -7.15
C ASN A 47 1.20 -4.21 -8.25
N ASP A 48 0.90 -4.47 -9.52
CA ASP A 48 1.60 -3.86 -10.65
C ASP A 48 1.33 -2.36 -10.77
N LEU A 49 0.19 -1.91 -10.25
CA LEU A 49 -0.19 -0.49 -10.19
C LEU A 49 0.26 0.22 -8.92
N SER A 50 1.03 -0.43 -8.04
CA SER A 50 1.39 0.13 -6.73
C SER A 50 2.23 1.41 -6.80
N ASP A 51 2.96 1.63 -7.90
CA ASP A 51 3.73 2.86 -8.13
C ASP A 51 2.92 3.97 -8.84
N GLU A 52 1.75 3.65 -9.41
CA GLU A 52 0.96 4.62 -10.20
C GLU A 52 0.50 5.87 -9.42
N PRO A 53 0.09 5.80 -8.14
CA PRO A 53 -0.22 7.00 -7.38
C PRO A 53 0.98 7.96 -7.35
N GLY A 54 2.19 7.43 -7.14
CA GLY A 54 3.43 8.20 -7.17
C GLY A 54 3.71 8.83 -8.53
N ASN A 55 3.55 8.05 -9.60
CA ASN A 55 3.71 8.52 -10.97
C ASN A 55 2.74 9.65 -11.31
N HIS A 56 1.48 9.54 -10.91
CA HIS A 56 0.49 10.59 -11.06
C HIS A 56 0.89 11.86 -10.31
N LEU A 57 1.40 11.76 -9.08
CA LEU A 57 1.86 12.93 -8.31
C LEU A 57 3.11 13.58 -8.91
N GLU A 58 4.04 12.81 -9.49
CA GLU A 58 5.19 13.37 -10.22
C GLU A 58 4.77 14.10 -11.50
N ARG A 59 3.85 13.50 -12.27
CA ARG A 59 3.26 14.13 -13.46
C ARG A 59 2.51 15.41 -13.08
N ALA A 60 1.75 15.39 -11.98
CA ALA A 60 1.04 16.56 -11.48
C ALA A 60 1.99 17.72 -11.14
N ARG A 61 3.10 17.42 -10.46
CA ARG A 61 4.13 18.43 -10.15
C ARG A 61 4.79 18.99 -11.40
N SER A 62 5.13 18.12 -12.35
CA SER A 62 5.75 18.53 -13.61
C SER A 62 4.82 19.43 -14.43
N ALA A 63 3.54 19.07 -14.53
CA ALA A 63 2.52 19.89 -15.20
C ALA A 63 2.33 21.24 -14.51
N PHE A 64 2.28 21.28 -13.18
CA PHE A 64 2.18 22.53 -12.41
C PHE A 64 3.36 23.47 -12.68
N LEU A 65 4.59 22.94 -12.72
CA LEU A 65 5.80 23.69 -13.06
C LEU A 65 5.78 24.21 -14.52
N ALA A 66 5.12 23.48 -15.41
CA ALA A 66 4.91 23.88 -16.80
C ALA A 66 3.69 24.83 -16.98
N ILE A 67 3.02 25.23 -15.89
CA ILE A 67 1.81 26.06 -15.89
C ILE A 67 0.62 25.35 -16.58
N ASP A 68 0.70 24.04 -16.79
CA ASP A 68 -0.44 23.22 -17.21
C ASP A 68 -1.28 22.82 -15.99
N LEU A 69 -2.04 23.80 -15.49
CA LEU A 69 -2.85 23.65 -14.27
C LEU A 69 -3.95 22.60 -14.42
N LYS A 70 -4.46 22.42 -15.65
CA LYS A 70 -5.49 21.43 -15.93
C LYS A 70 -4.94 20.01 -15.82
N GLU A 71 -3.82 19.74 -16.50
CA GLU A 71 -3.18 18.42 -16.41
C GLU A 71 -2.70 18.13 -14.99
N ALA A 72 -2.17 19.15 -14.29
CA ALA A 72 -1.78 19.00 -12.89
C ALA A 72 -2.94 18.54 -12.01
N ALA A 73 -4.09 19.19 -12.12
CA ALA A 73 -5.30 18.84 -11.38
C ALA A 73 -5.83 17.45 -11.76
N ASP A 74 -5.84 17.10 -13.04
CA ASP A 74 -6.32 15.80 -13.52
C ASP A 74 -5.43 14.65 -13.02
N GLN A 75 -4.12 14.84 -12.96
CA GLN A 75 -3.19 13.86 -12.39
C GLN A 75 -3.37 13.71 -10.86
N MET A 76 -3.60 14.81 -10.12
CA MET A 76 -3.92 14.75 -8.68
C MET A 76 -5.21 13.95 -8.41
N ARG A 77 -6.26 14.17 -9.22
CA ARG A 77 -7.53 13.43 -9.10
C ARG A 77 -7.35 11.93 -9.37
N LYS A 78 -6.52 11.55 -10.35
CA LYS A 78 -6.17 10.15 -10.60
C LYS A 78 -5.51 9.52 -9.37
N ALA A 79 -4.52 10.18 -8.77
CA ALA A 79 -3.93 9.71 -7.52
C ALA A 79 -4.98 9.57 -6.39
N ALA A 80 -5.87 10.56 -6.22
CA ALA A 80 -6.94 10.49 -5.20
C ALA A 80 -7.88 9.29 -5.40
N ILE A 81 -8.20 8.92 -6.64
CA ILE A 81 -8.99 7.71 -6.95
C ILE A 81 -8.28 6.45 -6.45
N TYR A 82 -6.98 6.31 -6.70
CA TYR A 82 -6.20 5.18 -6.18
C TYR A 82 -6.27 5.08 -4.66
N LEU A 83 -6.10 6.21 -3.95
CA LEU A 83 -6.18 6.23 -2.49
C LEU A 83 -7.55 5.76 -1.98
N ARG A 84 -8.64 6.15 -2.66
CA ARG A 84 -10.00 5.67 -2.32
C ARG A 84 -10.16 4.18 -2.54
N ILE A 85 -9.69 3.66 -3.66
CA ILE A 85 -9.74 2.23 -3.95
C ILE A 85 -8.96 1.46 -2.87
N SER A 86 -7.74 1.88 -2.55
CA SER A 86 -6.94 1.28 -1.45
C SER A 86 -7.68 1.34 -0.11
N SER A 87 -8.44 2.39 0.15
CA SER A 87 -9.18 2.54 1.41
C SER A 87 -10.26 1.48 1.60
N GLY A 88 -10.85 0.96 0.51
CA GLY A 88 -11.91 -0.05 0.56
C GLY A 88 -11.44 -1.40 1.12
N GLN A 89 -10.14 -1.68 1.05
CA GLN A 89 -9.52 -2.92 1.55
C GLN A 89 -8.67 -2.70 2.81
N ALA A 90 -8.56 -1.45 3.26
CA ALA A 90 -7.68 -1.06 4.34
C ALA A 90 -8.26 -1.36 5.74
N ALA A 91 -7.38 -1.61 6.70
CA ALA A 91 -7.77 -1.56 8.13
C ALA A 91 -8.18 -0.14 8.51
N GLU A 92 -9.02 0.01 9.54
CA GLU A 92 -9.70 1.26 9.90
C GLU A 92 -8.78 2.49 9.95
N ASN A 93 -7.65 2.41 10.65
CA ASN A 93 -6.71 3.54 10.76
C ASN A 93 -6.11 3.92 9.38
N SER A 94 -5.76 2.94 8.56
CA SER A 94 -5.23 3.19 7.21
C SER A 94 -6.33 3.71 6.28
N ARG A 95 -7.56 3.20 6.41
CA ARG A 95 -8.73 3.66 5.65
C ARG A 95 -8.98 5.15 5.87
N GLN A 96 -8.99 5.59 7.14
CA GLN A 96 -9.19 7.00 7.48
C GLN A 96 -8.07 7.90 6.91
N ALA A 97 -6.80 7.49 7.05
CA ALA A 97 -5.67 8.26 6.53
C ALA A 97 -5.68 8.37 4.99
N LEU A 98 -6.03 7.29 4.30
CA LEU A 98 -6.17 7.26 2.84
C LEU A 98 -7.32 8.15 2.36
N LEU A 99 -8.50 8.06 2.98
CA LEU A 99 -9.65 8.90 2.63
C LEU A 99 -9.39 10.39 2.88
N LYS A 100 -8.76 10.72 4.02
CA LYS A 100 -8.34 12.09 4.32
C LYS A 100 -7.39 12.62 3.25
N SER A 101 -6.36 11.84 2.90
CA SER A 101 -5.38 12.25 1.89
C SER A 101 -6.00 12.36 0.48
N ALA A 102 -6.93 11.48 0.12
CA ALA A 102 -7.67 11.58 -1.13
C ALA A 102 -8.47 12.89 -1.21
N HIS A 103 -9.18 13.25 -0.14
CA HIS A 103 -9.93 14.51 -0.07
C HIS A 103 -8.98 15.72 -0.14
N GLU A 104 -7.86 15.71 0.58
CA GLU A 104 -6.85 16.79 0.51
C GLU A 104 -6.30 16.97 -0.92
N LEU A 105 -6.06 15.88 -1.66
CA LEU A 105 -5.61 15.95 -3.06
C LEU A 105 -6.66 16.54 -3.99
N GLU A 106 -7.95 16.28 -3.78
CA GLU A 106 -9.02 16.85 -4.60
C GLU A 106 -9.22 18.34 -4.35
N GLU A 107 -9.21 18.76 -3.09
CA GLU A 107 -9.26 20.17 -2.72
C GLU A 107 -8.05 20.91 -3.30
N LEU A 108 -6.87 20.29 -3.26
CA LEU A 108 -5.68 20.83 -3.91
C LEU A 108 -5.84 20.89 -5.43
N ALA A 109 -6.36 19.84 -6.07
CA ALA A 109 -6.60 19.81 -7.52
C ALA A 109 -7.54 20.93 -7.96
N HIS A 110 -8.64 21.16 -7.24
CA HIS A 110 -9.56 22.25 -7.51
C HIS A 110 -8.87 23.61 -7.40
N ARG A 111 -8.07 23.82 -6.36
CA ARG A 111 -7.32 25.06 -6.16
C ARG A 111 -6.24 25.28 -7.21
N VAL A 112 -5.56 24.22 -7.67
CA VAL A 112 -4.58 24.28 -8.76
C VAL A 112 -5.26 24.66 -10.07
N GLU A 113 -6.37 24.01 -10.43
CA GLU A 113 -7.12 24.30 -11.65
C GLU A 113 -7.61 25.75 -11.69
N ASN A 114 -7.98 26.31 -10.53
CA ASN A 114 -8.38 27.72 -10.38
C ASN A 114 -7.19 28.70 -10.27
N GLY A 115 -5.93 28.23 -10.34
CA GLY A 115 -4.75 29.09 -10.22
C GLY A 115 -4.53 29.73 -8.85
N THR A 116 -5.17 29.19 -7.80
CA THR A 116 -5.11 29.76 -6.44
C THR A 116 -3.94 29.24 -5.61
N VAL A 117 -3.31 28.15 -6.04
CA VAL A 117 -2.11 27.58 -5.41
C VAL A 117 -0.87 28.33 -5.87
N LYS A 118 -0.10 28.83 -4.90
CA LYS A 118 0.99 29.79 -5.16
C LYS A 118 2.39 29.19 -5.09
N SER A 119 2.52 27.94 -4.66
CA SER A 119 3.84 27.33 -4.47
C SER A 119 3.84 25.82 -4.68
N VAL A 120 4.96 25.33 -5.20
CA VAL A 120 5.24 23.90 -5.31
C VAL A 120 5.32 23.25 -3.92
N HIS A 121 5.71 24.01 -2.90
CA HIS A 121 5.77 23.51 -1.52
C HIS A 121 4.40 23.05 -1.00
N GLU A 122 3.32 23.72 -1.41
CA GLU A 122 1.95 23.32 -1.06
C GLU A 122 1.59 21.97 -1.71
N LEU A 123 2.00 21.75 -2.97
CA LEU A 123 1.85 20.45 -3.64
C LEU A 123 2.65 19.37 -2.93
N ASP A 124 3.96 19.62 -2.75
CA ASP A 124 4.89 18.67 -2.17
C ASP A 124 4.44 18.23 -0.76
N SER A 125 3.90 19.15 0.04
CA SER A 125 3.37 18.83 1.38
C SER A 125 2.16 17.89 1.33
N SER A 126 1.19 18.14 0.45
CA SER A 126 0.02 17.26 0.30
C SER A 126 0.40 15.91 -0.33
N PHE A 127 1.34 15.92 -1.27
CA PHE A 127 1.83 14.70 -1.91
C PHE A 127 2.58 13.82 -0.92
N ALA A 128 3.41 14.41 -0.05
CA ALA A 128 4.09 13.70 1.01
C ALA A 128 3.11 12.94 1.92
N ARG A 129 2.01 13.57 2.33
CA ARG A 129 0.97 12.96 3.17
C ARG A 129 0.24 11.83 2.46
N ALA A 130 -0.13 12.02 1.21
CA ALA A 130 -0.78 10.97 0.41
C ALA A 130 0.13 9.73 0.24
N LEU A 131 1.40 9.95 -0.11
CA LEU A 131 2.38 8.88 -0.28
C LEU A 131 2.71 8.17 1.04
N HIS A 132 2.76 8.90 2.15
CA HIS A 132 2.95 8.32 3.48
C HIS A 132 1.76 7.43 3.89
N ALA A 133 0.53 7.88 3.66
CA ALA A 133 -0.67 7.10 3.95
C ALA A 133 -0.70 5.79 3.15
N LEU A 134 -0.30 5.83 1.87
CA LEU A 134 -0.14 4.63 1.02
C LEU A 134 0.97 3.72 1.54
N SER A 135 2.13 4.28 1.90
CA SER A 135 3.24 3.51 2.44
C SER A 135 2.84 2.74 3.70
N HIS A 136 2.18 3.42 4.64
CA HIS A 136 1.67 2.78 5.85
C HIS A 136 0.68 1.66 5.53
N HIS A 137 -0.26 1.90 4.60
CA HIS A 137 -1.21 0.89 4.17
C HIS A 137 -0.52 -0.37 3.61
N HIS A 138 0.44 -0.19 2.70
CA HIS A 138 1.20 -1.30 2.11
C HIS A 138 2.04 -2.05 3.15
N TRP A 139 2.63 -1.34 4.12
CA TRP A 139 3.34 -1.99 5.23
C TRP A 139 2.41 -2.87 6.08
N VAL A 140 1.21 -2.39 6.41
CA VAL A 140 0.21 -3.19 7.15
C VAL A 140 -0.20 -4.44 6.36
N LEU A 141 -0.38 -4.33 5.05
CA LEU A 141 -0.66 -5.49 4.19
C LEU A 141 0.52 -6.46 4.16
N ALA A 142 1.74 -5.94 4.05
CA ALA A 142 2.96 -6.74 4.06
C ALA A 142 3.12 -7.53 5.37
N GLU A 143 2.93 -6.90 6.53
CA GLU A 143 2.97 -7.59 7.83
C GLU A 143 1.92 -8.70 7.92
N ARG A 144 0.69 -8.41 7.46
CA ARG A 144 -0.42 -9.36 7.49
C ARG A 144 -0.12 -10.59 6.62
N SER A 145 0.33 -10.36 5.39
CA SER A 145 0.70 -11.43 4.46
C SER A 145 1.89 -12.24 4.97
N TRP A 146 2.88 -11.60 5.58
CA TRP A 146 4.03 -12.30 6.16
C TRP A 146 3.60 -13.22 7.32
N ARG A 147 2.76 -12.73 8.24
CA ARG A 147 2.19 -13.55 9.33
C ARG A 147 1.33 -14.71 8.80
N ALA A 148 0.67 -14.52 7.66
CA ALA A 148 -0.07 -15.56 6.95
C ALA A 148 0.81 -16.48 6.09
N ARG A 149 2.14 -16.36 6.16
CA ARG A 149 3.13 -17.12 5.36
C ARG A 149 3.00 -16.93 3.84
N GLN A 150 2.36 -15.85 3.40
CA GLN A 150 2.25 -15.45 2.00
C GLN A 150 3.47 -14.59 1.61
N ASN A 151 4.66 -15.20 1.58
CA ASN A 151 5.93 -14.47 1.46
C ASN A 151 6.01 -13.60 0.20
N GLU A 152 5.61 -14.12 -0.96
CA GLU A 152 5.62 -13.35 -2.21
C GLU A 152 4.78 -12.08 -2.10
N LYS A 153 3.54 -12.22 -1.61
CA LYS A 153 2.62 -11.10 -1.39
C LYS A 153 3.18 -10.11 -0.38
N ALA A 154 3.76 -10.60 0.72
CA ALA A 154 4.42 -9.77 1.71
C ALA A 154 5.57 -8.96 1.09
N GLY A 155 6.39 -9.59 0.25
CA GLY A 155 7.50 -8.93 -0.43
C GLY A 155 7.03 -7.86 -1.44
N LYS A 156 6.02 -8.16 -2.26
CA LYS A 156 5.43 -7.16 -3.19
C LYS A 156 4.91 -5.93 -2.45
N GLN A 157 4.14 -6.14 -1.38
CA GLN A 157 3.59 -5.07 -0.56
C GLN A 157 4.67 -4.29 0.19
N LEU A 158 5.70 -4.97 0.69
CA LEU A 158 6.83 -4.32 1.37
C LEU A 158 7.65 -3.44 0.41
N ARG A 159 7.81 -3.86 -0.85
CA ARG A 159 8.44 -3.05 -1.90
C ARG A 159 7.62 -1.80 -2.22
N ALA A 160 6.31 -1.94 -2.41
CA ALA A 160 5.40 -0.81 -2.63
C ALA A 160 5.46 0.20 -1.46
N ALA A 161 5.49 -0.30 -0.22
CA ALA A 161 5.64 0.52 0.97
C ALA A 161 6.95 1.32 0.94
N ALA A 162 8.07 0.69 0.59
CA ALA A 162 9.38 1.34 0.51
C ALA A 162 9.44 2.42 -0.59
N ASN A 163 8.92 2.12 -1.78
CA ASN A 163 8.87 3.06 -2.89
C ASN A 163 8.06 4.33 -2.53
N THR A 164 6.86 4.14 -2.00
CA THR A 164 5.98 5.26 -1.61
C THR A 164 6.56 6.06 -0.45
N LEU A 165 7.24 5.43 0.52
CA LEU A 165 7.90 6.15 1.62
C LEU A 165 9.06 7.01 1.14
N GLU A 166 9.90 6.48 0.26
CA GLU A 166 11.04 7.20 -0.31
C GLU A 166 10.57 8.42 -1.11
N GLN A 167 9.51 8.25 -1.91
CA GLN A 167 8.88 9.36 -2.63
C GLN A 167 8.30 10.40 -1.66
N SER A 168 7.61 9.97 -0.59
CA SER A 168 7.09 10.86 0.45
C SER A 168 8.22 11.69 1.08
N ALA A 169 9.32 11.04 1.47
CA ALA A 169 10.45 11.70 2.10
C ALA A 169 11.22 12.63 1.16
N ALA A 170 11.25 12.35 -0.13
CA ALA A 170 11.84 13.24 -1.13
C ALA A 170 11.13 14.61 -1.21
N ARG A 171 9.90 14.71 -0.68
CA ARG A 171 9.11 15.95 -0.65
C ARG A 171 9.23 16.74 0.66
N THR A 172 9.98 16.23 1.65
CA THR A 172 9.92 16.71 3.05
C THR A 172 11.26 17.18 3.61
N GLY A 173 12.24 17.43 2.73
CA GLY A 173 13.55 17.99 3.05
C GLY A 173 14.69 16.97 3.06
N HIS A 174 15.93 17.46 2.89
CA HIS A 174 17.07 16.62 2.51
C HIS A 174 17.52 15.61 3.59
N ALA A 175 17.42 15.99 4.87
CA ALA A 175 17.80 15.12 5.97
C ALA A 175 16.87 13.89 6.10
N LEU A 176 15.55 14.12 6.05
CA LEU A 176 14.55 13.06 6.13
C LEU A 176 14.60 12.14 4.90
N GLN A 177 14.85 12.72 3.72
CA GLN A 177 15.08 11.98 2.48
C GLN A 177 16.26 11.00 2.59
N THR A 178 17.42 11.47 3.07
CA THR A 178 18.65 10.64 3.14
C THR A 178 18.46 9.44 4.05
N ALA A 179 17.91 9.66 5.26
CA ALA A 179 17.63 8.59 6.21
C ALA A 179 16.60 7.58 5.64
N THR A 180 15.54 8.08 5.00
CA THR A 180 14.50 7.23 4.42
C THR A 180 15.01 6.41 3.24
N THR A 181 15.87 6.98 2.38
CA THR A 181 16.47 6.29 1.22
C THR A 181 17.27 5.07 1.66
N ALA A 182 18.05 5.19 2.74
CA ALA A 182 18.83 4.07 3.28
C ALA A 182 17.91 2.94 3.76
N VAL A 183 16.87 3.27 4.53
CA VAL A 183 15.88 2.28 5.01
C VAL A 183 15.12 1.65 3.85
N ALA A 184 14.64 2.43 2.88
CA ALA A 184 13.91 1.93 1.71
C ALA A 184 14.76 0.94 0.90
N LYS A 185 16.06 1.20 0.70
CA LYS A 185 16.97 0.27 0.04
C LYS A 185 17.08 -1.06 0.78
N GLU A 186 17.30 -1.04 2.09
CA GLU A 186 17.33 -2.26 2.90
C GLU A 186 16.00 -3.02 2.85
N THR A 187 14.88 -2.31 2.94
CA THR A 187 13.54 -2.89 2.86
C THR A 187 13.28 -3.56 1.52
N ARG A 188 13.77 -2.99 0.41
CA ARG A 188 13.70 -3.64 -0.92
C ARG A 188 14.50 -4.94 -0.99
N LEU A 189 15.62 -5.05 -0.28
CA LEU A 189 16.38 -6.30 -0.17
C LEU A 189 15.60 -7.37 0.61
N VAL A 190 14.97 -6.99 1.72
CA VAL A 190 14.08 -7.89 2.48
C VAL A 190 12.89 -8.33 1.61
N ALA A 191 12.27 -7.39 0.90
CA ALA A 191 11.17 -7.65 -0.02
C ALA A 191 11.57 -8.60 -1.15
N GLY A 192 12.73 -8.41 -1.79
CA GLY A 192 13.24 -9.29 -2.85
C GLY A 192 13.39 -10.73 -2.36
N LYS A 193 13.97 -10.92 -1.18
CA LYS A 193 14.16 -12.25 -0.60
C LYS A 193 12.85 -12.92 -0.18
N LEU A 194 11.87 -12.14 0.29
CA LEU A 194 10.51 -12.64 0.54
C LEU A 194 9.85 -13.13 -0.75
N VAL A 195 10.04 -12.43 -1.87
CA VAL A 195 9.54 -12.84 -3.19
C VAL A 195 10.26 -14.09 -3.70
N GLU A 196 11.58 -14.14 -3.59
CA GLU A 196 12.40 -15.28 -4.06
C GLU A 196 12.28 -16.52 -3.17
N GLY A 197 11.71 -16.40 -1.96
CA GLY A 197 11.62 -17.49 -0.99
C GLY A 197 12.98 -17.91 -0.40
N THR A 198 14.01 -17.08 -0.55
CA THR A 198 15.38 -17.42 -0.15
C THR A 198 15.62 -17.19 1.34
N GLY A 199 15.85 -18.28 2.08
CA GLY A 199 16.87 -18.46 3.13
C GLY A 199 17.06 -17.47 4.29
N PHE A 200 16.23 -16.43 4.47
CA PHE A 200 16.38 -15.54 5.62
C PHE A 200 15.89 -16.22 6.91
N VAL A 201 16.63 -16.03 8.01
CA VAL A 201 16.12 -16.41 9.35
C VAL A 201 14.94 -15.49 9.67
N VAL A 202 13.86 -16.05 10.21
CA VAL A 202 12.61 -15.33 10.56
C VAL A 202 12.87 -14.04 11.33
N ASP A 203 13.87 -14.05 12.22
CA ASP A 203 14.28 -12.90 13.04
C ASP A 203 14.80 -11.72 12.22
N GLU A 204 15.51 -11.97 11.12
CA GLU A 204 16.07 -10.92 10.27
C GLU A 204 14.97 -10.21 9.47
N ILE A 205 13.97 -10.98 9.00
CA ILE A 205 12.77 -10.42 8.37
C ILE A 205 12.00 -9.57 9.38
N GLY A 206 11.77 -10.08 10.59
CA GLY A 206 11.08 -9.35 11.66
C GLY A 206 11.75 -8.02 12.01
N LYS A 207 13.09 -8.01 12.12
CA LYS A 207 13.87 -6.77 12.31
C LYS A 207 13.71 -5.79 11.15
N GLY A 208 13.68 -6.29 9.91
CA GLY A 208 13.44 -5.49 8.71
C GLY A 208 12.07 -4.79 8.74
N PHE A 209 11.00 -5.53 9.08
CA PHE A 209 9.66 -4.97 9.24
C PHE A 209 9.60 -3.91 10.36
N ALA A 210 10.21 -4.19 11.51
CA ALA A 210 10.23 -3.27 12.63
C ALA A 210 10.97 -1.97 12.31
N LYS A 211 12.16 -2.07 11.69
CA LYS A 211 12.95 -0.90 11.26
C LYS A 211 12.18 -0.06 10.24
N PHE A 212 11.51 -0.71 9.29
CA PHE A 212 10.69 0.00 8.32
C PHE A 212 9.49 0.70 8.97
N GLY A 213 8.76 0.02 9.86
CA GLY A 213 7.64 0.62 10.59
C GLY A 213 8.05 1.86 11.39
N GLN A 214 9.19 1.83 12.07
CA GLN A 214 9.75 3.00 12.76
C GLN A 214 10.06 4.16 11.80
N GLN A 215 10.54 3.86 10.59
CA GLN A 215 10.78 4.89 9.58
C GLN A 215 9.47 5.49 9.05
N VAL A 216 8.43 4.68 8.85
CA VAL A 216 7.08 5.16 8.48
C VAL A 216 6.57 6.14 9.53
N GLU A 217 6.69 5.82 10.82
CA GLU A 217 6.29 6.74 11.90
C GLU A 217 7.13 8.03 11.92
N THR A 218 8.44 7.91 11.70
CA THR A 218 9.37 9.05 11.68
C THR A 218 9.03 10.03 10.55
N VAL A 219 8.78 9.51 9.35
CA VAL A 219 8.33 10.33 8.22
C VAL A 219 6.97 10.95 8.54
N GLY A 220 6.02 10.19 9.10
CA GLY A 220 4.70 10.69 9.50
C GLY A 220 4.77 11.91 10.42
N LYS A 221 5.63 11.86 11.44
CA LYS A 221 5.86 13.00 12.35
C LYS A 221 6.49 14.21 11.65
N GLY A 222 7.30 13.98 10.62
CA GLY A 222 7.94 15.03 9.83
C GLY A 222 7.02 15.74 8.83
N ILE A 223 5.87 15.13 8.49
CA ILE A 223 4.93 15.65 7.48
C ILE A 223 3.60 16.15 8.05
N GLU A 224 3.35 15.92 9.34
CA GLU A 224 2.16 16.45 10.00
C GLU A 224 2.11 17.98 9.84
N PRO A 225 0.95 18.55 9.45
CA PRO A 225 0.83 19.99 9.35
C PRO A 225 1.07 20.61 10.74
N ALA A 226 1.91 21.64 10.79
CA ALA A 226 2.00 22.47 11.99
C ALA A 226 0.60 22.97 12.34
N ALA A 227 0.18 22.77 13.59
CA ALA A 227 -1.14 23.18 14.06
C ALA A 227 -1.46 24.62 13.64
N PRO A 228 -2.69 24.92 13.20
CA PRO A 228 -3.06 26.26 12.74
C PRO A 228 -2.73 27.29 13.82
N ALA A 229 -2.13 28.42 13.41
CA ALA A 229 -1.65 29.48 14.30
C ALA A 229 -2.72 30.01 15.29
N ALA A 230 -4.01 29.82 14.97
CA ALA A 230 -5.14 30.12 15.86
C ALA A 230 -5.11 29.33 17.19
N ALA A 231 -4.57 28.11 17.21
CA ALA A 231 -4.47 27.31 18.43
C ALA A 231 -3.30 27.74 19.35
N ARG A 232 -2.28 28.42 18.80
CA ARG A 232 -1.11 28.89 19.57
C ARG A 232 -1.40 30.15 20.40
N ASN A 233 -2.37 30.97 19.97
CA ASN A 233 -2.72 32.21 20.65
C ASN A 233 -3.82 32.04 21.72
N ALA A 234 -4.43 30.85 21.84
CA ALA A 234 -5.47 30.56 22.84
C ALA A 234 -4.92 30.10 24.20
N THR A 235 -3.60 29.88 24.31
CA THR A 235 -2.94 29.36 25.54
C THR A 235 -1.96 30.35 26.19
N ALA A 236 -2.00 31.63 25.79
CA ALA A 236 -1.30 32.67 26.53
C ALA A 236 -2.19 33.16 27.68
N PRO A 237 -1.83 32.93 28.96
CA PRO A 237 -2.58 33.53 30.07
C PRO A 237 -2.44 35.06 29.97
N ARG A 238 -3.56 35.77 29.87
CA ARG A 238 -3.58 37.22 30.07
C ARG A 238 -3.11 37.49 31.51
N LYS A 239 -2.00 38.23 31.63
CA LYS A 239 -1.56 38.81 32.91
C LYS A 239 -2.43 40.00 33.27
#